data_AF-A0A966US58-F1
#
_entry.id   AF-A0A966US58-F1
#
_cell.length_a   1.000
_cell.length_b   1.000
_cell.length_c   1.000
_cell.angle_alpha   90.00
_cell.angle_beta   90.00
_cell.angle_gamma   90.00
#
_symmetry.space_group_name_H-M   'P 1'
#
loop_
_entity.id
_entity.type
_entity.pdbx_description
1 polymer ?
#
loop_
_entity_poly.entity_id
_entity_poly.type
_entity_poly.pdbx_seq_one_letter_code
_entity_poly.pdbx_strand_id
1 'polypeptide(L)'
;VSGTNYSAGGVSITNATAPASTNSSATAGVGYWTPSASIVYTTVTLATAFDTVLVYNSTQSNKAVSVHTFGSQSITAGTFTLTMPSNTTTTALLRLATT
;
A
#
# COMPACT_ATOMS: atom_id res chain seq x y z
N VAL A 1 12.65 7.73 6.43
CA VAL A 1 13.06 7.87 5.01
C VAL A 1 13.04 9.34 4.66
N SER A 2 14.15 9.86 4.11
CA SER A 2 14.29 11.23 3.60
C SER A 2 15.25 11.20 2.42
N GLY A 3 15.14 12.18 1.53
CA GLY A 3 15.99 12.25 0.34
C GLY A 3 15.41 13.11 -0.78
N THR A 4 16.15 13.23 -1.88
CA THR A 4 15.72 14.00 -3.05
C THR A 4 14.43 13.40 -3.65
N ASN A 5 13.49 14.26 -4.01
CA ASN A 5 12.18 13.92 -4.60
C ASN A 5 11.28 13.01 -3.73
N TYR A 6 11.58 12.89 -2.45
CA TYR A 6 10.71 12.25 -1.46
C TYR A 6 10.15 13.31 -0.51
N SER A 7 8.82 13.45 -0.48
CA SER A 7 8.13 14.24 0.55
C SER A 7 7.83 13.37 1.77
N ALA A 8 8.00 13.92 2.97
CA ALA A 8 7.49 13.27 4.18
C ALA A 8 5.97 13.05 4.04
N GLY A 9 5.50 11.86 4.43
CA GLY A 9 4.14 11.39 4.13
C GLY A 9 4.03 10.52 2.86
N GLY A 10 5.05 10.53 2.00
CA GLY A 10 5.04 9.73 0.78
C GLY A 10 4.14 10.31 -0.31
N VAL A 11 3.63 9.45 -1.19
CA VAL A 11 2.76 9.85 -2.32
C VAL A 11 1.29 9.50 -2.04
N SER A 12 0.38 10.26 -2.65
CA SER A 12 -1.05 9.92 -2.60
C SER A 12 -1.30 8.61 -3.35
N ILE A 13 -2.02 7.69 -2.71
CA ILE A 13 -2.40 6.40 -3.30
C ILE A 13 -3.68 6.59 -4.11
N THR A 14 -3.65 6.28 -5.40
CA THR A 14 -4.86 6.27 -6.21
C THR A 14 -5.79 5.15 -5.73
N ASN A 15 -6.98 5.55 -5.26
CA ASN A 15 -7.95 4.64 -4.66
C ASN A 15 -9.30 4.66 -5.40
N ALA A 16 -9.29 4.39 -6.70
CA ALA A 16 -10.54 4.26 -7.48
C ALA A 16 -11.31 2.97 -7.13
N THR A 17 -10.66 2.03 -6.45
CA THR A 17 -11.26 0.79 -5.96
C THR A 17 -11.70 0.95 -4.51
N ALA A 18 -12.99 1.06 -4.25
CA ALA A 18 -13.50 1.03 -2.88
C ALA A 18 -13.25 -0.33 -2.22
N PRO A 19 -13.04 -0.40 -0.89
CA PRO A 19 -13.04 -1.68 -0.17
C PRO A 19 -14.31 -2.47 -0.46
N ALA A 20 -14.17 -3.77 -0.66
CA ALA A 20 -15.27 -4.67 -0.99
C ALA A 20 -15.34 -5.83 0.01
N SER A 21 -16.48 -6.49 0.08
CA SER A 21 -16.64 -7.72 0.85
C SER A 21 -17.55 -8.72 0.14
N THR A 22 -17.32 -10.00 0.45
CA THR A 22 -18.19 -11.11 0.03
C THR A 22 -18.55 -11.95 1.24
N ASN A 23 -19.77 -12.49 1.27
CA ASN A 23 -20.19 -13.47 2.26
C ASN A 23 -20.35 -14.83 1.58
N SER A 24 -19.74 -15.86 2.16
CA SER A 24 -19.98 -17.26 1.79
C SER A 24 -21.06 -17.91 2.65
N SER A 25 -21.34 -17.32 3.82
CA SER A 25 -22.39 -17.71 4.77
C SER A 25 -22.80 -16.50 5.64
N ALA A 26 -23.73 -16.70 6.57
CA ALA A 26 -24.11 -15.70 7.57
C ALA A 26 -22.95 -15.32 8.53
N THR A 27 -21.97 -16.21 8.72
CA THR A 27 -20.80 -16.00 9.61
C THR A 27 -19.47 -15.89 8.87
N ALA A 28 -19.43 -16.33 7.60
CA ALA A 28 -18.20 -16.42 6.82
C ALA A 28 -18.18 -15.39 5.70
N GLY A 29 -17.09 -14.62 5.62
CA GLY A 29 -16.88 -13.63 4.58
C GLY A 29 -15.44 -13.18 4.48
N VAL A 30 -15.15 -12.43 3.42
CA VAL A 30 -13.85 -11.81 3.19
C VAL A 30 -14.06 -10.34 2.85
N GLY A 31 -13.60 -9.45 3.70
CA GLY A 31 -13.35 -8.05 3.37
C GLY A 31 -11.99 -7.91 2.71
N TYR A 32 -11.90 -7.20 1.59
CA TYR A 32 -10.66 -7.09 0.83
C TYR A 32 -10.52 -5.74 0.14
N TRP A 33 -9.27 -5.32 -0.03
CA TRP A 33 -8.95 -4.08 -0.69
C TRP A 33 -7.53 -4.07 -1.26
N THR A 34 -7.39 -3.45 -2.42
CA THR A 34 -6.11 -3.11 -3.05
C THR A 34 -6.29 -1.77 -3.77
N PRO A 35 -5.33 -0.84 -3.70
CA PRO A 35 -5.35 0.37 -4.50
C PRO A 35 -5.55 0.09 -5.98
N SER A 36 -6.07 1.07 -6.72
CA SER A 36 -6.32 0.92 -8.16
C SER A 36 -5.06 1.04 -9.03
N ALA A 37 -3.91 1.41 -8.44
CA ALA A 37 -2.64 1.56 -9.15
C ALA A 37 -1.45 1.21 -8.25
N SER A 38 -0.32 0.90 -8.89
CA SER A 38 0.97 0.78 -8.19
C SER A 38 1.39 2.12 -7.58
N ILE A 39 2.11 2.06 -6.47
CA ILE A 39 2.64 3.26 -5.81
C ILE A 39 4.04 3.51 -6.39
N VAL A 40 4.23 4.68 -7.00
CA VAL A 40 5.45 5.00 -7.75
C VAL A 40 6.11 6.24 -7.17
N TYR A 41 7.41 6.14 -6.89
CA TYR A 41 8.28 7.24 -6.51
C TYR A 41 9.29 7.45 -7.63
N THR A 42 9.19 8.57 -8.36
CA THR A 42 9.99 8.84 -9.55
C THR A 42 11.24 9.65 -9.23
N THR A 43 12.39 9.24 -9.78
CA THR A 43 13.66 9.96 -9.69
C THR A 43 14.06 10.28 -8.23
N VAL A 44 13.81 9.34 -7.32
CA VAL A 44 14.15 9.52 -5.90
C VAL A 44 15.59 9.13 -5.62
N THR A 45 16.18 9.81 -4.63
CA THR A 45 17.45 9.40 -4.03
C THR A 45 17.23 9.17 -2.54
N LEU A 46 17.14 7.90 -2.14
CA LEU A 46 16.92 7.42 -0.79
C LEU A 46 18.15 6.61 -0.35
N ALA A 47 19.13 7.32 0.24
CA ALA A 47 20.44 6.76 0.56
C ALA A 47 20.42 5.88 1.83
N THR A 48 19.53 6.16 2.78
CA THR A 48 19.31 5.29 3.94
C THR A 48 18.42 4.13 3.53
N ALA A 49 18.89 2.92 3.82
CA ALA A 49 18.16 1.70 3.54
C ALA A 49 16.77 1.71 4.17
N PHE A 50 15.77 1.22 3.44
CA PHE A 50 14.39 1.12 3.88
C PHE A 50 13.76 -0.17 3.34
N ASP A 51 12.78 -0.69 4.06
CA ASP A 51 12.24 -2.04 3.82
C ASP A 51 10.74 -2.12 4.12
N THR A 52 10.10 -0.98 4.37
CA THR A 52 8.74 -0.91 4.89
C THR A 52 7.96 0.22 4.25
N VAL A 53 6.67 -0.01 4.01
CA VAL A 53 5.70 1.01 3.65
C VAL A 53 4.56 1.04 4.67
N LEU A 54 4.22 2.24 5.15
CA LEU A 54 3.00 2.50 5.91
C LEU A 54 1.95 3.06 4.94
N VAL A 55 0.81 2.38 4.86
CA VAL A 55 -0.39 2.90 4.22
C VAL A 55 -1.25 3.55 5.31
N TYR A 56 -1.63 4.80 5.09
CA TYR A 56 -2.46 5.56 6.02
C TYR A 56 -3.54 6.35 5.28
N ASN A 57 -4.61 6.69 6.00
CA ASN A 57 -5.71 7.46 5.46
C ASN A 57 -5.54 8.95 5.79
N SER A 58 -5.08 9.71 4.80
CA SER A 58 -4.81 11.15 4.95
C SER A 58 -6.06 11.98 5.23
N THR A 59 -7.23 11.58 4.75
CA THR A 59 -8.49 12.30 5.01
C THR A 59 -9.07 12.00 6.38
N GLN A 60 -8.64 10.89 7.02
CA GLN A 60 -9.05 10.48 8.36
C GLN A 60 -7.95 10.73 9.39
N SER A 61 -7.40 11.96 9.42
CA SER A 61 -6.36 12.37 10.38
C SER A 61 -5.08 11.51 10.34
N ASN A 62 -4.68 11.06 9.15
CA ASN A 62 -3.50 10.21 8.94
C ASN A 62 -3.55 8.88 9.73
N LYS A 63 -4.73 8.32 9.96
CA LYS A 63 -4.88 7.02 10.64
C LYS A 63 -4.18 5.92 9.85
N ALA A 64 -3.33 5.15 10.53
CA ALA A 64 -2.69 3.98 9.96
C ALA A 64 -3.74 2.95 9.50
N VAL A 65 -3.54 2.41 8.30
CA VAL A 65 -4.40 1.37 7.71
C VAL A 65 -3.65 0.03 7.71
N SER A 66 -2.41 0.03 7.21
CA SER A 66 -1.58 -1.18 7.17
C SER A 66 -0.10 -0.86 7.05
N VAL A 67 0.73 -1.83 7.41
CA VAL A 67 2.19 -1.79 7.22
C VAL A 67 2.59 -3.04 6.45
N HIS A 68 3.42 -2.85 5.42
CA HIS A 68 3.93 -3.95 4.60
C HIS A 68 5.44 -3.85 4.52
N THR A 69 6.13 -4.98 4.71
CA THR A 69 7.58 -5.08 4.58
C THR A 69 7.97 -5.67 3.23
N PHE A 70 9.18 -5.35 2.78
CA PHE A 70 9.83 -5.85 1.57
C PHE A 70 11.33 -5.96 1.81
N GLY A 71 12.08 -6.54 0.87
CA GLY A 71 13.54 -6.63 1.00
C GLY A 71 14.19 -5.24 1.01
N SER A 72 15.20 -5.03 1.85
CA SER A 72 15.88 -3.74 2.02
C SER A 72 16.30 -3.10 0.68
N GLN A 73 15.98 -1.83 0.49
CA GLN A 73 16.23 -1.04 -0.71
C GLN A 73 17.07 0.20 -0.39
N SER A 74 17.92 0.59 -1.34
CA SER A 74 18.51 1.93 -1.45
C SER A 74 18.39 2.37 -2.92
N ILE A 75 18.01 3.62 -3.15
CA ILE A 75 17.67 4.11 -4.50
C ILE A 75 18.47 5.38 -4.77
N THR A 76 19.10 5.50 -5.93
CA THR A 76 19.85 6.70 -6.35
C THR A 76 19.37 7.16 -7.71
N ALA A 77 18.77 8.36 -7.78
CA ALA A 77 18.20 8.93 -9.01
C ALA A 77 17.31 7.94 -9.80
N GLY A 78 16.58 7.09 -9.09
CA GLY A 78 15.85 5.95 -9.66
C GLY A 78 14.35 6.02 -9.42
N THR A 79 13.61 5.17 -10.13
CA THR A 79 12.18 4.95 -9.88
C THR A 79 12.00 3.74 -8.96
N PHE A 80 11.31 3.95 -7.83
CA PHE A 80 10.90 2.87 -6.95
C PHE A 80 9.40 2.62 -7.09
N THR A 81 9.01 1.39 -7.39
CA THR A 81 7.62 0.99 -7.62
C THR A 81 7.22 -0.12 -6.67
N LEU A 82 6.16 0.10 -5.91
CA LEU A 82 5.44 -0.94 -5.19
C LEU A 82 4.31 -1.43 -6.07
N THR A 83 4.48 -2.61 -6.66
CA THR A 83 3.46 -3.23 -7.50
C THR A 83 2.34 -3.77 -6.63
N MET A 84 1.12 -3.30 -6.87
CA MET A 84 -0.06 -3.77 -6.15
C MET A 84 -0.58 -5.09 -6.74
N PRO A 85 -1.06 -6.04 -5.91
CA PRO A 85 -1.64 -7.28 -6.41
C PRO A 85 -3.04 -7.04 -7.04
N SER A 86 -3.67 -8.08 -7.57
CA SER A 86 -5.05 -7.96 -8.06
C SER A 86 -6.04 -7.88 -6.90
N ASN A 87 -7.07 -7.04 -7.01
CA ASN A 87 -8.07 -6.86 -5.96
C ASN A 87 -9.13 -7.97 -5.98
N THR A 88 -8.79 -9.12 -5.41
CA THR A 88 -9.70 -10.27 -5.29
C THR A 88 -9.75 -10.78 -3.85
N THR A 89 -10.72 -11.63 -3.54
CA THR A 89 -10.88 -12.26 -2.22
C THR A 89 -9.66 -13.11 -1.80
N THR A 90 -8.78 -13.49 -2.73
CA THR A 90 -7.61 -14.34 -2.47
C THR A 90 -6.28 -13.62 -2.64
N THR A 91 -6.20 -12.57 -3.46
CA THR A 91 -4.91 -11.91 -3.78
C THR A 91 -4.81 -10.46 -3.31
N ALA A 92 -5.88 -9.85 -2.81
CA ALA A 92 -5.84 -8.43 -2.45
C ALA A 92 -4.77 -8.12 -1.37
N LEU A 93 -4.28 -6.88 -1.40
CA LEU A 93 -3.27 -6.37 -0.47
C LEU A 93 -3.72 -6.50 0.99
N LEU A 94 -4.96 -6.10 1.27
CA LEU A 94 -5.61 -6.30 2.57
C LEU A 94 -6.72 -7.33 2.43
N ARG A 95 -6.74 -8.29 3.35
CA ARG A 95 -7.77 -9.32 3.47
C ARG A 95 -8.10 -9.54 4.95
N LEU A 96 -9.38 -9.47 5.27
CA LEU A 96 -9.95 -9.76 6.57
C LEU A 96 -10.97 -10.88 6.35
N ALA A 97 -10.60 -12.10 6.74
CA ALA A 97 -11.44 -13.28 6.54
C ALA A 97 -12.07 -13.73 7.86
N THR A 98 -13.35 -14.10 7.82
CA THR A 98 -14.06 -14.77 8.91
C THR A 98 -14.54 -16.13 8.44
N THR A 99 -14.66 -17.07 9.39
CA THR A 99 -15.21 -18.42 9.22
C THR A 99 -16.49 -18.54 10.01
#